data_AF-A0A9D1PT94-F1
#
_entry.id   AF-A0A9D1PT94-F1
#
_cell.length_a   1.000
_cell.length_b   1.000
_cell.length_c   1.000
_cell.angle_alpha   90.00
_cell.angle_beta   90.00
_cell.angle_gamma   90.00
#
_symmetry.space_group_name_H-M   'P 1'
#
loop_
_entity.id
_entity.type
_entity.pdbx_description
1 polymer ?
#
loop_
_entity_poly.entity_id
_entity_poly.type
_entity_poly.pdbx_seq_one_letter_code
_entity_poly.pdbx_strand_id
1 'polypeptide(L)'
;MQKIIMIESAEMIRERMLRNYISFFLPRLSSSVDDDFLKFYDFQIRKYFSCKKNNYMSLVEGDMITDLIFSVYSEIVSSPFIKSQSGKKRILSHTRIVFPLGQSDTYDEEEDKSVSF
;
A
#
# COMPACT_ATOMS: atom_id res chain seq x y z
N MET A 1 -13.84 30.54 -23.35
CA MET A 1 -12.86 29.63 -22.68
C MET A 1 -13.58 28.33 -22.34
N GLN A 2 -13.26 27.23 -23.02
CA GLN A 2 -13.74 25.91 -22.62
C GLN A 2 -12.87 25.42 -21.45
N LYS A 3 -13.49 25.14 -20.29
CA LYS A 3 -12.83 24.43 -19.19
C LYS A 3 -12.75 22.95 -19.58
N ILE A 4 -11.55 22.48 -19.89
CA ILE A 4 -11.28 21.05 -20.04
C ILE A 4 -11.35 20.46 -18.64
N ILE A 5 -12.43 19.74 -18.34
CA ILE A 5 -12.54 18.95 -17.11
C ILE A 5 -11.78 17.65 -17.40
N MET A 6 -10.53 17.56 -16.93
CA MET A 6 -9.79 16.32 -16.93
C MET A 6 -10.46 15.37 -15.92
N ILE A 7 -11.23 14.41 -16.42
CA ILE A 7 -11.75 13.32 -15.60
C ILE A 7 -10.62 12.31 -15.45
N GLU A 8 -9.89 12.38 -14.35
CA GLU A 8 -8.87 11.36 -14.03
C GLU A 8 -9.56 10.02 -13.80
N SER A 9 -9.05 8.95 -14.42
CA SER A 9 -9.53 7.61 -14.14
C SER A 9 -9.13 7.19 -12.73
N ALA A 10 -9.90 6.29 -12.11
CA ALA A 10 -9.58 5.72 -10.79
C ALA A 10 -8.21 5.01 -10.76
N GLU A 11 -7.70 4.60 -11.93
CA GLU A 11 -6.37 4.04 -12.09
C GLU A 11 -5.29 5.13 -12.01
N MET A 12 -5.47 6.27 -12.68
CA MET A 12 -4.56 7.41 -12.59
C MET A 12 -4.48 7.98 -11.17
N ILE A 13 -5.61 8.06 -10.46
CA ILE A 13 -5.64 8.51 -9.06
C ILE A 13 -4.85 7.54 -8.17
N ARG A 14 -5.02 6.22 -8.37
CA ARG A 14 -4.26 5.19 -7.63
C ARG A 14 -2.77 5.26 -7.92
N GLU A 15 -2.37 5.43 -9.18
CA GLU A 15 -0.95 5.56 -9.51
C GLU A 15 -0.32 6.83 -8.92
N ARG A 16 -1.05 7.95 -8.92
CA ARG A 16 -0.58 9.19 -8.28
C ARG A 16 -0.45 9.01 -6.77
N MET A 17 -1.44 8.43 -6.11
CA MET A 17 -1.38 8.14 -4.67
C MET A 17 -0.18 7.24 -4.37
N LEU A 18 -0.04 6.15 -5.11
CA LEU A 18 1.08 5.21 -4.98
C LEU A 18 2.44 5.91 -5.11
N ARG A 19 2.62 6.76 -6.13
CA ARG A 19 3.86 7.55 -6.31
C ARG A 19 4.11 8.49 -5.12
N ASN A 20 3.06 9.13 -4.61
CA ASN A 20 3.19 9.99 -3.43
C ASN A 20 3.61 9.16 -2.21
N TYR A 21 2.98 8.02 -1.93
CA TYR A 21 3.38 7.13 -0.83
C TYR A 21 4.82 6.64 -0.99
N ILE A 22 5.17 6.13 -2.16
CA ILE A 22 6.54 5.72 -2.49
C ILE A 22 7.53 6.86 -2.17
N SER A 23 7.24 8.09 -2.58
CA SER A 23 8.11 9.25 -2.33
C SER A 23 8.20 9.68 -0.86
N PHE A 24 7.16 9.46 -0.05
CA PHE A 24 7.14 9.81 1.37
C PHE A 24 7.80 8.74 2.26
N PHE A 25 7.68 7.47 1.87
CA PHE A 25 8.06 6.33 2.71
C PHE A 25 9.39 5.69 2.31
N LEU A 26 9.71 5.60 1.01
CA LEU A 26 10.99 5.03 0.58
C LEU A 26 12.21 5.77 1.15
N PRO A 27 12.24 7.10 1.32
CA PRO A 27 13.39 7.76 1.95
C PRO A 27 13.59 7.37 3.42
N ARG A 28 12.56 6.83 4.09
CA ARG A 28 12.63 6.35 5.48
C ARG A 28 13.20 4.93 5.57
N LEU A 29 12.98 4.12 4.54
CA LEU A 29 13.67 2.86 4.36
C LEU A 29 15.10 3.21 3.91
N SER A 30 16.10 2.89 4.73
CA SER A 30 17.51 3.29 4.52
C SER A 30 18.03 3.05 3.09
N SER A 31 19.20 3.59 2.74
CA SER A 31 19.87 3.51 1.43
C SER A 31 20.12 2.10 0.84
N SER A 32 19.67 1.03 1.50
CA SER A 32 19.78 -0.36 1.07
C SER A 32 18.54 -0.92 0.36
N VAL A 33 17.58 -0.07 -0.04
CA VAL A 33 16.43 -0.53 -0.82
C VAL A 33 16.88 -0.88 -2.24
N ASP A 34 16.73 -2.15 -2.62
CA ASP A 34 17.06 -2.65 -3.95
C ASP A 34 15.84 -2.65 -4.90
N ASP A 35 16.10 -2.85 -6.20
CA ASP A 35 15.06 -2.88 -7.24
C ASP A 35 14.03 -4.02 -7.04
N ASP A 36 14.41 -5.10 -6.37
CA ASP A 36 13.52 -6.24 -6.15
C ASP A 36 12.51 -5.90 -5.05
N PHE A 37 12.91 -5.18 -3.99
CA PHE A 37 12.02 -4.63 -2.99
C PHE A 37 11.02 -3.66 -3.61
N LEU A 38 11.47 -2.74 -4.49
CA LEU A 38 10.58 -1.77 -5.12
C LEU A 38 9.46 -2.45 -5.93
N LYS A 39 9.80 -3.50 -6.69
CA LYS A 39 8.82 -4.29 -7.44
C LYS A 39 7.89 -5.07 -6.53
N PHE A 40 8.44 -5.67 -5.47
CA PHE A 40 7.64 -6.39 -4.48
C PHE A 40 6.67 -5.44 -3.79
N TYR A 41 7.13 -4.27 -3.37
CA TYR A 41 6.35 -3.22 -2.72
C TYR A 41 5.23 -2.71 -3.63
N ASP A 42 5.52 -2.34 -4.89
CA ASP A 42 4.49 -1.92 -5.86
C ASP A 42 3.40 -2.99 -6.01
N PHE A 43 3.80 -4.26 -6.14
CA PHE A 43 2.86 -5.36 -6.26
C PHE A 43 1.97 -5.52 -5.02
N GLN A 44 2.53 -5.47 -3.81
CA GLN A 44 1.76 -5.60 -2.57
C GLN A 44 0.85 -4.40 -2.31
N ILE A 45 1.31 -3.17 -2.59
CA ILE A 45 0.48 -1.97 -2.38
C ILE A 45 -0.69 -1.92 -3.36
N ARG A 46 -0.49 -2.28 -4.63
CA ARG A 46 -1.60 -2.40 -5.60
C ARG A 46 -2.65 -3.39 -5.11
N LYS A 47 -2.22 -4.50 -4.51
CA LYS A 47 -3.11 -5.48 -3.88
C LYS A 47 -3.86 -4.89 -2.69
N TYR A 48 -3.16 -4.23 -1.80
CA TYR A 48 -3.77 -3.55 -0.67
C TYR A 48 -4.86 -2.55 -1.10
N PHE A 49 -4.58 -1.67 -2.06
CA PHE A 49 -5.58 -0.73 -2.58
C PHE A 49 -6.73 -1.41 -3.34
N SER A 50 -6.50 -2.59 -3.95
CA SER A 50 -7.59 -3.36 -4.55
C SER A 50 -8.55 -3.95 -3.51
N CYS A 51 -8.10 -4.06 -2.26
CA CYS A 51 -8.87 -4.55 -1.13
C CYS A 51 -9.61 -3.41 -0.40
N LYS A 52 -9.11 -2.16 -0.43
CA LYS A 52 -9.82 -1.03 0.21
C LYS A 52 -11.05 -0.59 -0.58
N LYS A 53 -12.09 -0.18 0.16
CA LYS A 53 -13.28 0.50 -0.40
C LYS A 53 -12.97 1.91 -0.88
N ASN A 54 -12.03 2.60 -0.24
CA ASN A 54 -11.59 3.95 -0.55
C ASN A 54 -10.11 3.96 -0.97
N ASN A 55 -9.73 4.86 -1.87
CA ASN A 55 -8.32 5.01 -2.31
C ASN A 55 -7.50 5.86 -1.32
N TYR A 56 -7.86 5.83 -0.05
CA TYR A 56 -7.24 6.61 1.01
C TYR A 56 -6.48 5.70 1.96
N MET A 57 -5.29 6.13 2.34
CA MET A 57 -4.42 5.46 3.31
C MET A 57 -3.91 6.51 4.30
N SER A 58 -4.14 6.33 5.59
CA SER A 58 -3.56 7.29 6.56
C SER A 58 -2.03 7.16 6.61
N LEU A 59 -1.32 8.13 7.17
CA LEU A 59 0.14 7.99 7.35
C LEU A 59 0.48 6.78 8.23
N VAL A 60 -0.24 6.60 9.34
CA VAL A 60 -0.07 5.46 10.27
C VAL A 60 -0.32 4.13 9.56
N GLU A 61 -1.40 4.06 8.78
CA GLU A 61 -1.72 2.88 7.98
C GLU A 61 -0.64 2.61 6.93
N GLY A 62 -0.12 3.65 6.29
CA GLY A 62 1.00 3.54 5.36
C GLY A 62 2.28 3.02 6.03
N ASP A 63 2.61 3.48 7.24
CA ASP A 63 3.77 3.01 8.01
C ASP A 63 3.58 1.50 8.34
N MET A 64 2.42 1.11 8.86
CA MET A 64 2.11 -0.28 9.19
C MET A 64 2.18 -1.23 7.98
N ILE A 65 1.61 -0.81 6.85
CA ILE A 65 1.61 -1.62 5.62
C ILE A 65 3.03 -1.72 5.05
N THR A 66 3.81 -0.64 5.11
CA THR A 66 5.20 -0.63 4.66
C THR A 66 6.06 -1.57 5.50
N ASP A 67 5.96 -1.49 6.82
CA ASP A 67 6.69 -2.35 7.74
C ASP A 67 6.35 -3.82 7.53
N LEU A 68 5.08 -4.14 7.31
CA LEU A 68 4.63 -5.49 7.00
C LEU A 68 5.25 -6.00 5.69
N ILE A 69 5.20 -5.20 4.61
CA ILE A 69 5.78 -5.57 3.32
C ILE A 69 7.29 -5.77 3.44
N PHE A 70 7.98 -4.87 4.15
CA PHE A 70 9.41 -4.96 4.39
C PHE A 70 9.78 -6.20 5.20
N SER A 71 9.06 -6.49 6.27
CA SER A 71 9.28 -7.70 7.08
C SER A 71 9.18 -8.97 6.24
N VAL A 72 8.13 -9.10 5.42
CA VAL A 72 7.95 -10.27 4.55
C VAL A 72 9.05 -10.36 3.49
N TYR A 73 9.44 -9.23 2.89
CA TYR A 73 10.55 -9.17 1.94
C TYR A 73 11.86 -9.64 2.58
N SER A 74 12.20 -9.08 3.73
CA SER A 74 13.41 -9.41 4.48
C SER A 74 13.45 -10.88 4.87
N GLU A 75 12.33 -11.47 5.27
CA GLU A 75 12.25 -12.91 5.58
C GLU A 75 12.56 -13.79 4.36
N ILE A 76 12.01 -13.45 3.19
CA ILE A 76 12.26 -14.20 1.95
C ILE A 76 13.72 -14.05 1.52
N VAL A 77 14.26 -12.83 1.56
CA VAL A 77 15.62 -12.55 1.10
C VAL A 77 16.68 -13.09 2.07
N SER A 78 16.41 -13.10 3.36
CA SER A 78 17.30 -13.67 4.38
C SER A 78 17.15 -15.19 4.54
N SER A 79 16.11 -15.79 3.96
CA SER A 79 15.83 -17.22 4.11
C SER A 79 17.02 -18.10 3.69
N PRO A 80 17.59 -18.92 4.59
CA PRO A 80 18.71 -19.79 4.29
C PRO A 80 18.30 -20.99 3.41
N PHE A 81 17.01 -21.26 3.31
CA PHE A 81 16.46 -22.36 2.51
C PHE A 81 16.42 -22.04 1.02
N ILE A 82 16.45 -20.75 0.64
CA ILE A 82 16.42 -20.30 -0.75
C ILE A 82 17.85 -19.92 -1.17
N LYS A 83 18.60 -20.91 -1.66
CA LYS A 83 20.02 -20.72 -1.97
C LYS A 83 20.30 -19.90 -3.24
N SER A 84 19.37 -19.84 -4.18
CA SER A 84 19.55 -19.14 -5.46
C SER A 84 18.82 -17.80 -5.51
N GLN A 85 19.47 -16.80 -6.11
CA GLN A 85 18.86 -15.48 -6.34
C GLN A 85 17.64 -15.56 -7.27
N SER A 86 17.67 -16.43 -8.28
CA SER A 86 16.52 -16.71 -9.14
C SER A 86 15.35 -17.35 -8.37
N GLY A 87 15.64 -18.20 -7.38
CA GLY A 87 14.64 -18.77 -6.48
C GLY A 87 13.96 -17.70 -5.64
N LYS A 88 14.74 -16.78 -5.06
CA LYS A 88 14.21 -15.64 -4.28
C LYS A 88 13.30 -14.76 -5.13
N LYS A 89 13.74 -14.37 -6.34
CA LYS A 89 12.93 -13.58 -7.27
C LYS A 89 11.63 -14.30 -7.67
N ARG A 90 11.67 -15.62 -7.89
CA ARG A 90 10.46 -16.41 -8.19
C ARG A 90 9.50 -16.43 -7.00
N ILE A 91 10.00 -16.56 -5.77
CA ILE A 91 9.15 -16.55 -4.58
C ILE A 91 8.54 -15.17 -4.38
N LEU A 92 9.34 -14.10 -4.43
CA LEU A 92 8.87 -12.73 -4.34
C LEU A 92 7.75 -12.41 -5.35
N SER A 93 7.86 -12.87 -6.60
CA SER A 93 6.83 -12.61 -7.61
C SER A 93 5.53 -13.39 -7.43
N HIS A 94 5.51 -14.43 -6.59
CA HIS A 94 4.33 -15.26 -6.32
C HIS A 94 3.77 -15.06 -4.91
N THR A 95 4.55 -14.51 -3.98
CA THR A 95 4.10 -14.21 -2.61
C THR A 95 3.06 -13.10 -2.64
N ARG A 96 1.95 -13.33 -1.93
CA ARG A 96 0.88 -12.36 -1.74
C ARG A 96 0.62 -12.18 -0.26
N ILE A 97 0.71 -10.95 0.22
CA ILE A 97 0.31 -10.61 1.58
C ILE A 97 -1.21 -10.51 1.61
N VAL A 98 -1.82 -11.19 2.58
CA VAL A 98 -3.26 -11.09 2.83
C VAL A 98 -3.46 -9.98 3.85
N PHE A 99 -4.08 -8.88 3.42
CA PHE A 99 -4.40 -7.78 4.31
C PHE A 99 -5.79 -8.01 4.92
N PRO A 100 -5.94 -7.98 6.25
CA PRO A 100 -7.26 -8.05 6.86
C PRO A 100 -8.07 -6.83 6.41
N LEU A 101 -9.22 -7.08 5.79
CA LEU A 101 -10.19 -6.03 5.50
C LEU A 101 -10.77 -5.60 6.84
N GLY A 102 -10.37 -4.43 7.34
CA GLY A 102 -11.07 -3.78 8.43
C GLY A 102 -12.55 -3.73 8.06
N GLN A 103 -13.40 -4.37 8.86
CA GLN A 103 -14.83 -4.13 8.79
C GLN A 103 -15.03 -2.64 9.09
N SER A 104 -15.48 -1.93 8.07
CA SER A 104 -16.12 -0.61 8.11
C SER A 104 -15.46 0.47 8.96
N ASP A 105 -14.94 1.49 8.28
CA ASP A 105 -15.12 2.87 8.74
C ASP A 105 -16.65 3.17 8.75
N THR A 106 -17.39 2.66 9.73
CA THR A 106 -18.64 3.28 10.14
C THR A 106 -18.23 4.50 10.94
N TYR A 107 -18.10 5.64 10.26
CA TYR A 107 -18.33 6.92 10.92
C TYR A 107 -19.82 7.00 11.18
N ASP A 108 -20.29 6.35 12.24
CA ASP A 108 -21.57 6.69 12.85
C ASP A 108 -21.36 8.00 13.61
N GLU A 109 -21.34 9.12 12.87
CA GLU A 109 -21.67 10.42 13.46
C GLU A 109 -23.20 10.54 13.52
N GLU A 110 -23.84 9.66 14.28
CA GLU A 110 -25.14 9.94 14.89
C GLU A 110 -24.90 10.45 16.32
N GLU A 111 -24.46 11.70 16.45
CA GLU A 111 -24.68 12.45 17.68
C GLU A 111 -24.69 13.96 17.41
N ASP A 112 -25.86 14.47 17.03
CA ASP A 112 -26.33 15.66 17.75
C ASP A 112 -27.82 15.52 18.07
N LYS A 113 -28.04 15.13 19.32
CA LYS A 113 -29.35 15.12 19.96
C LYS A 113 -29.75 16.56 20.25
N SER A 114 -31.03 16.84 20.00
CA SER A 114 -31.84 17.84 20.72
C SER A 114 -31.47 19.32 20.58
N VAL A 115 -32.21 20.01 19.70
CA VAL A 115 -32.86 21.27 20.12
C VAL A 115 -34.36 21.10 19.92
N SER A 116 -35.03 20.77 21.02
CA SER A 116 -36.45 21.03 21.21
C SER A 116 -36.54 22.38 21.92
N PHE A 117 -37.16 23.37 21.30
CA PHE A 117 -38.18 24.28 21.83
C PHE A 117 -38.66 25.20 20.70
#